data_AF-A0A350KNY3-F1
#
_entry.id   AF-A0A350KNY3-F1
#
_cell.length_a   1.000
_cell.length_b   1.000
_cell.length_c   1.000
_cell.angle_alpha   90.00
_cell.angle_beta   90.00
_cell.angle_gamma   90.00
#
_symmetry.space_group_name_H-M   'P 1'
#
loop_
_entity.id
_entity.type
_entity.pdbx_description
1 polymer ?
#
loop_
_entity_poly.entity_id
_entity_poly.type
_entity_poly.pdbx_seq_one_letter_code
_entity_poly.pdbx_strand_id
1 'polypeptide(L)'
;MNENLQDLIDDDVFDEFGALAAELKLSVEQAQGIWDWIVDGAARFADEINDRARGYCDCAERRLREEFGDEYDAKIKAARALIYKYGGEELAAFLKKSGLANCGELVGFLMKIADAAAEDRGLVGEKAQVVSNEDRIKAEIARLSAVPAYMQASHPDHDSTVQQVYRLRKRLFGED
;
A
#
# COMPACT_ATOMS: atom_id res chain seq x y z
N MET A 1 -5.10 8.73 7.36
CA MET A 1 -5.14 10.20 7.42
C MET A 1 -4.19 10.62 8.53
N ASN A 2 -2.99 11.08 8.17
CA ASN A 2 -2.13 11.81 9.10
C ASN A 2 -2.14 13.24 8.55
N GLU A 3 -3.22 13.96 8.81
CA GLU A 3 -3.19 15.42 8.70
C GLU A 3 -2.64 15.91 10.03
N ASN A 4 -1.61 16.76 9.95
CA ASN A 4 -0.98 17.31 11.13
C ASN A 4 -2.00 18.25 11.79
N LEU A 5 -2.11 18.27 13.11
CA LEU A 5 -3.04 19.19 13.79
C LEU A 5 -2.79 20.67 13.38
N GLN A 6 -1.55 20.98 13.02
CA GLN A 6 -1.10 22.25 12.44
C GLN A 6 -1.72 22.60 11.08
N ASP A 7 -2.18 21.62 10.30
CA ASP A 7 -2.85 21.86 9.01
C ASP A 7 -4.36 22.14 9.20
N LEU A 8 -4.91 21.83 10.38
CA LEU A 8 -6.33 21.98 10.71
C LEU A 8 -6.62 23.24 11.54
N ILE A 9 -5.61 23.70 12.27
CA ILE A 9 -5.61 24.96 13.01
C ILE A 9 -4.32 25.69 12.63
N ASP A 10 -4.41 26.48 11.57
CA ASP A 10 -3.33 27.32 11.05
C ASP A 10 -3.50 28.79 11.48
N ASP A 11 -2.52 29.62 11.12
CA ASP A 11 -2.52 31.04 11.45
C ASP A 11 -3.70 31.80 10.79
N ASP A 12 -4.19 31.33 9.64
CA ASP A 12 -5.34 31.94 8.95
C ASP A 12 -6.63 31.72 9.75
N VAL A 13 -6.84 30.52 10.30
CA VAL A 13 -7.98 30.22 11.19
C VAL A 13 -7.91 31.02 12.49
N PHE A 14 -6.71 31.27 13.01
CA PHE A 14 -6.53 32.13 14.19
C PHE A 14 -6.91 33.59 13.90
N ASP A 15 -6.49 34.12 12.77
CA ASP A 15 -6.81 35.50 12.36
C ASP A 15 -8.32 35.68 12.11
N GLU A 16 -8.97 34.70 11.47
CA GLU A 16 -10.44 34.68 11.30
C GLU A 16 -11.17 34.67 12.66
N PHE A 17 -10.71 33.84 13.60
CA PHE A 17 -11.26 33.82 14.95
C PHE A 17 -11.05 35.15 15.67
N GLY A 18 -9.87 35.76 15.53
CA GLY A 18 -9.56 37.07 16.10
C GLY A 18 -10.49 38.18 15.61
N ALA A 19 -10.78 38.19 14.30
CA ALA A 19 -11.73 39.15 13.71
C ALA A 19 -13.14 38.99 14.27
N LEU A 20 -13.63 37.75 14.38
CA LEU A 20 -14.94 37.44 14.98
C LEU A 20 -14.98 37.84 16.46
N ALA A 21 -13.93 37.54 17.22
CA ALA A 21 -13.84 37.89 18.64
C ALA A 21 -13.91 39.42 18.84
N ALA A 22 -13.28 40.18 17.96
CA ALA A 22 -13.34 41.64 17.97
C ALA A 22 -14.76 42.15 17.63
N GLU A 23 -15.44 41.58 16.64
CA GLU A 23 -16.83 41.90 16.29
C GLU A 23 -17.78 41.65 17.48
N LEU A 24 -17.58 40.53 18.17
CA LEU A 24 -18.34 40.14 19.36
C LEU A 24 -17.92 40.90 20.63
N LYS A 25 -16.93 41.79 20.53
CA LYS A 25 -16.40 42.62 21.62
C LYS A 25 -15.89 41.81 22.82
N LEU A 26 -15.33 40.63 22.54
CA LEU A 26 -14.62 39.87 23.57
C LEU A 26 -13.34 40.61 23.97
N SER A 27 -12.98 40.53 25.25
CA SER A 27 -11.63 40.95 25.65
C SER A 27 -10.59 40.01 25.04
N VAL A 28 -9.36 40.50 24.88
CA VAL A 28 -8.24 39.67 24.40
C VAL A 28 -8.07 38.41 25.26
N GLU A 29 -8.22 38.54 26.58
CA GLU A 29 -8.12 37.43 27.52
C GLU A 29 -9.25 36.40 27.34
N GLN A 30 -10.49 36.85 27.08
CA GLN A 30 -11.62 35.97 26.80
C GLN A 30 -11.44 35.23 25.47
N ALA A 31 -11.00 35.95 24.43
CA ALA A 31 -10.73 35.36 23.11
C ALA A 31 -9.63 34.30 23.20
N GLN A 32 -8.52 34.61 23.88
CA GLN A 32 -7.42 33.67 24.07
C GLN A 32 -7.86 32.41 24.82
N GLY A 33 -8.62 32.56 25.92
CA GLY A 33 -9.09 31.40 26.68
C GLY A 33 -10.03 30.47 25.88
N ILE A 34 -10.85 31.04 24.99
CA ILE A 34 -11.69 30.24 24.07
C ILE A 34 -10.82 29.54 23.03
N TRP A 35 -9.85 30.26 22.45
CA TRP A 35 -8.92 29.71 21.47
C TRP A 35 -8.14 28.53 22.03
N ASP A 36 -7.52 28.69 23.20
CA ASP A 36 -6.75 27.64 23.87
C ASP A 36 -7.62 26.40 24.11
N TRP A 37 -8.87 26.58 24.54
CA TRP A 37 -9.81 25.47 24.72
C TRP A 37 -10.16 24.75 23.41
N ILE A 38 -10.28 25.49 22.30
CA ILE A 38 -10.52 24.90 20.96
C ILE A 38 -9.30 24.10 20.52
N VAL A 39 -8.10 24.65 20.64
CA VAL A 39 -6.85 23.98 20.26
C VAL A 39 -6.65 22.70 21.08
N ASP A 40 -6.79 22.79 22.41
CA ASP A 40 -6.71 21.63 23.31
C ASP A 40 -7.83 20.61 23.03
N GLY A 41 -9.01 21.09 22.67
CA GLY A 41 -10.14 20.24 22.25
C GLY A 41 -9.86 19.48 20.98
N ALA A 42 -9.31 20.15 19.97
CA ALA A 42 -8.95 19.55 18.69
C ALA A 42 -7.82 18.52 18.84
N ALA A 43 -6.81 18.82 19.65
CA ALA A 43 -5.74 17.87 19.98
C ALA A 43 -6.30 16.60 20.62
N ARG A 44 -7.13 16.74 21.67
CA ARG A 44 -7.78 15.61 22.33
C ARG A 44 -8.67 14.80 21.38
N PHE A 45 -9.43 15.47 20.53
CA PHE A 45 -10.30 14.81 19.56
C PHE A 45 -9.49 14.02 18.52
N ALA A 46 -8.38 14.57 18.03
CA ALA A 46 -7.48 13.86 17.13
C ALA A 46 -6.87 12.62 17.78
N ASP A 47 -6.43 12.73 19.04
CA ASP A 47 -5.94 11.59 19.83
C ASP A 47 -7.02 10.53 20.02
N GLU A 48 -8.25 10.91 20.38
CA GLU A 48 -9.37 9.97 20.51
C GLU A 48 -9.70 9.25 19.20
N ILE A 49 -9.67 9.93 18.05
CA ILE A 49 -9.86 9.31 16.74
C ILE A 49 -8.75 8.28 16.49
N ASN A 50 -7.50 8.66 16.76
CA ASN A 50 -6.36 7.77 16.56
C ASN A 50 -6.44 6.53 17.46
N ASP A 51 -6.81 6.71 18.72
CA ASP A 51 -6.97 5.61 19.68
C ASP A 51 -8.14 4.69 19.30
N ARG A 52 -9.28 5.25 18.88
CA ARG A 52 -10.39 4.45 18.35
C ARG A 52 -10.01 3.69 17.08
N ALA A 53 -9.25 4.33 16.19
CA ALA A 53 -8.76 3.67 14.97
C ALA A 53 -7.80 2.52 15.30
N ARG A 54 -6.84 2.72 16.22
CA ARG A 54 -5.95 1.66 16.71
C ARG A 54 -6.73 0.52 17.38
N GLY A 55 -7.66 0.85 18.27
CA GLY A 55 -8.50 -0.13 18.94
C GLY A 55 -9.34 -0.96 17.96
N TYR A 56 -9.86 -0.34 16.90
CA TYR A 56 -10.54 -1.06 15.82
C TYR A 56 -9.57 -1.98 15.04
N CYS A 57 -8.35 -1.52 14.72
CA CYS A 57 -7.33 -2.34 14.05
C CYS A 57 -6.96 -3.57 14.90
N ASP A 58 -6.72 -3.39 16.19
CA ASP A 58 -6.36 -4.47 17.12
C ASP A 58 -7.50 -5.48 17.26
N CYS A 59 -8.75 -5.00 17.31
CA CYS A 59 -9.92 -5.86 17.32
C CYS A 59 -10.07 -6.66 16.02
N ALA A 60 -9.82 -6.02 14.88
CA ALA A 60 -9.86 -6.66 13.57
C ALA A 60 -8.78 -7.75 13.44
N GLU A 61 -7.53 -7.46 13.81
CA GLU A 61 -6.45 -8.45 13.80
C GLU A 61 -6.76 -9.63 14.71
N ARG A 62 -7.18 -9.36 15.96
CA ARG A 62 -7.55 -10.42 16.91
C ARG A 62 -8.64 -11.32 16.35
N ARG A 63 -9.72 -10.75 15.79
CA ARG A 63 -10.82 -11.52 15.19
C ARG A 63 -10.33 -12.39 14.04
N LEU A 64 -9.49 -11.85 13.16
CA LEU A 64 -8.94 -12.61 12.04
C LEU A 64 -7.98 -13.71 12.50
N ARG A 65 -7.21 -13.48 13.57
CA ARG A 65 -6.38 -14.52 14.20
C ARG A 65 -7.22 -15.61 14.86
N GLU A 66 -8.33 -15.26 15.51
CA GLU A 66 -9.30 -16.23 16.04
C GLU A 66 -9.94 -17.06 14.92
N GLU A 67 -10.25 -16.43 13.78
CA GLU A 67 -10.89 -17.09 12.63
C GLU A 67 -9.94 -18.02 11.86
N PHE A 68 -8.71 -17.57 11.59
CA PHE A 68 -7.76 -18.29 10.74
C PHE A 68 -6.67 -19.06 11.51
N GLY A 69 -6.57 -18.86 12.83
CA GLY A 69 -5.62 -19.55 13.70
C GLY A 69 -4.18 -19.48 13.19
N ASP A 70 -3.50 -20.63 13.17
CA ASP A 70 -2.10 -20.77 12.74
C ASP A 70 -1.87 -20.39 11.27
N GLU A 71 -2.93 -20.40 10.44
CA GLU A 71 -2.83 -20.04 9.02
C GLU A 71 -2.91 -18.53 8.78
N TYR A 72 -3.22 -17.72 9.80
CA TYR A 72 -3.40 -16.27 9.67
C TYR A 72 -2.24 -15.61 8.92
N ASP A 73 -1.00 -15.88 9.34
CA ASP A 73 0.20 -15.25 8.76
C ASP A 73 0.42 -15.66 7.30
N ALA A 74 0.03 -16.88 6.92
CA ALA A 74 0.10 -17.34 5.54
C ALA A 74 -0.99 -16.69 4.68
N LYS A 75 -2.23 -16.65 5.18
CA LYS A 75 -3.37 -16.09 4.45
C LYS A 75 -3.26 -14.58 4.26
N ILE A 76 -2.75 -13.83 5.24
CA ILE A 76 -2.56 -12.38 5.09
C ILE A 76 -1.47 -12.06 4.06
N LYS A 77 -0.41 -12.88 3.98
CA LYS A 77 0.60 -12.79 2.91
C LYS A 77 0.00 -13.11 1.55
N ALA A 78 -0.86 -14.12 1.45
CA ALA A 78 -1.55 -14.48 0.22
C ALA A 78 -2.50 -13.36 -0.25
N ALA A 79 -3.28 -12.77 0.66
CA ALA A 79 -4.13 -11.62 0.40
C ALA A 79 -3.31 -10.42 -0.12
N ARG A 80 -2.18 -10.11 0.54
CA ARG A 80 -1.26 -9.06 0.07
C ARG A 80 -0.75 -9.37 -1.34
N ALA A 81 -0.28 -10.59 -1.59
CA ALA A 81 0.20 -10.99 -2.91
C ALA A 81 -0.89 -10.87 -3.99
N LEU A 82 -2.15 -11.18 -3.65
CA LEU A 82 -3.30 -11.00 -4.53
C LEU A 82 -3.47 -9.53 -4.94
N ILE A 83 -3.42 -8.60 -3.98
CA ILE A 83 -3.51 -7.16 -4.24
C ILE A 83 -2.41 -6.71 -5.21
N TYR A 84 -1.15 -7.04 -4.93
CA TYR A 84 -0.06 -6.64 -5.82
C TYR A 84 -0.14 -7.31 -7.20
N LYS A 85 -0.59 -8.57 -7.27
CA LYS A 85 -0.69 -9.31 -8.53
C LYS A 85 -1.77 -8.75 -9.46
N TYR A 86 -2.93 -8.39 -8.91
CA TYR A 86 -4.11 -8.00 -9.72
C TYR A 86 -4.41 -6.51 -9.72
N GLY A 87 -4.09 -5.80 -8.62
CA GLY A 87 -4.32 -4.36 -8.49
C GLY A 87 -3.05 -3.50 -8.58
N GLY A 88 -1.86 -4.11 -8.57
CA GLY A 88 -0.59 -3.40 -8.67
C GLY A 88 -0.27 -2.51 -7.46
N GLU A 89 0.76 -1.67 -7.61
CA GLU A 89 1.21 -0.76 -6.55
C GLU A 89 0.20 0.36 -6.28
N GLU A 90 -0.54 0.81 -7.30
CA GLU A 90 -1.54 1.88 -7.17
C GLU A 90 -2.66 1.49 -6.21
N LEU A 91 -3.26 0.30 -6.39
CA LEU A 91 -4.29 -0.18 -5.48
C LEU A 91 -3.74 -0.41 -4.07
N ALA A 92 -2.53 -0.97 -3.95
CA ALA A 92 -1.90 -1.18 -2.65
C ALA A 92 -1.67 0.15 -1.91
N ALA A 93 -1.21 1.19 -2.62
CA ALA A 93 -1.02 2.53 -2.08
C ALA A 93 -2.36 3.18 -1.70
N PHE A 94 -3.39 3.04 -2.54
CA PHE A 94 -4.73 3.54 -2.25
C PHE A 94 -5.32 2.89 -0.98
N LEU A 95 -5.25 1.57 -0.84
CA LEU A 95 -5.76 0.86 0.33
C LEU A 95 -5.03 1.27 1.61
N LYS A 96 -3.71 1.51 1.54
CA LYS A 96 -2.93 2.01 2.67
C LYS A 96 -3.29 3.46 3.03
N LYS A 97 -3.41 4.34 2.03
CA LYS A 97 -3.70 5.77 2.24
C LYS A 97 -5.12 6.01 2.75
N SER A 98 -6.10 5.26 2.22
CA SER A 98 -7.51 5.32 2.63
C SER A 98 -7.79 4.68 3.99
N GLY A 99 -6.86 3.86 4.51
CA GLY A 99 -7.07 3.09 5.74
C GLY A 99 -7.89 1.80 5.53
N LEU A 100 -8.35 1.51 4.30
CA LEU A 100 -9.07 0.28 3.98
C LEU A 100 -8.22 -0.99 4.22
N ALA A 101 -6.89 -0.87 4.16
CA ALA A 101 -5.97 -1.96 4.53
C ALA A 101 -6.08 -2.39 6.01
N ASN A 102 -6.72 -1.58 6.86
CA ASN A 102 -6.96 -1.87 8.29
C ASN A 102 -8.39 -2.36 8.57
N CYS A 103 -9.26 -2.41 7.56
CA CYS A 103 -10.64 -2.88 7.71
C CYS A 103 -10.66 -4.41 7.77
N GLY A 104 -10.97 -4.97 8.94
CA GLY A 104 -10.94 -6.42 9.19
C GLY A 104 -11.84 -7.21 8.24
N GLU A 105 -13.02 -6.68 7.92
CA GLU A 105 -13.96 -7.30 6.98
C GLU A 105 -13.36 -7.41 5.57
N LEU A 106 -12.73 -6.35 5.07
CA LEU A 106 -12.09 -6.34 3.76
C LEU A 106 -10.86 -7.25 3.74
N VAL A 107 -10.01 -7.16 4.76
CA VAL A 107 -8.81 -8.01 4.87
C VAL A 107 -9.20 -9.48 4.93
N GLY A 108 -10.17 -9.85 5.77
CA GLY A 108 -10.69 -11.21 5.86
C GLY A 108 -11.33 -11.71 4.56
N PHE A 109 -12.07 -10.85 3.86
CA PHE A 109 -12.61 -11.18 2.53
C PHE A 109 -11.50 -11.46 1.52
N LEU A 110 -10.46 -10.63 1.47
CA LEU A 110 -9.31 -10.82 0.57
C LEU A 110 -8.50 -12.07 0.93
N MET A 111 -8.37 -12.40 2.22
CA MET A 111 -7.77 -13.66 2.67
C MET A 111 -8.56 -14.87 2.14
N LYS A 112 -9.89 -14.86 2.23
CA LYS A 112 -10.75 -15.92 1.70
C LYS A 112 -10.67 -16.04 0.18
N ILE A 113 -10.61 -14.93 -0.55
CA ILE A 113 -10.41 -14.97 -2.02
C ILE A 113 -9.05 -15.55 -2.35
N ALA A 114 -8.00 -15.15 -1.64
CA ALA A 114 -6.66 -15.66 -1.88
C ALA A 114 -6.57 -17.17 -1.62
N ASP A 115 -7.29 -17.66 -0.61
CA ASP A 115 -7.43 -19.08 -0.27
C ASP A 115 -8.17 -19.84 -1.37
N ALA A 116 -9.37 -19.38 -1.78
CA ALA A 116 -10.14 -19.99 -2.86
C ALA A 116 -9.35 -19.99 -4.19
N ALA A 117 -8.62 -18.92 -4.50
CA ALA A 117 -7.75 -18.83 -5.66
C ALA A 117 -6.48 -19.71 -5.55
N ALA A 118 -6.14 -20.18 -4.36
CA ALA A 118 -5.08 -21.16 -4.13
C ALA A 118 -5.62 -22.59 -4.21
N GLU A 119 -6.82 -22.86 -3.69
CA GLU A 119 -7.52 -24.14 -3.81
C GLU A 119 -7.84 -24.49 -5.28
N ASP A 120 -8.27 -23.50 -6.07
CA ASP A 120 -8.56 -23.66 -7.50
C ASP A 120 -7.29 -23.87 -8.37
N ARG A 121 -6.08 -23.72 -7.78
CA ARG A 121 -4.83 -24.16 -8.43
C ARG A 121 -4.68 -25.68 -8.49
N GLY A 122 -5.63 -26.45 -7.94
CA GLY A 122 -5.81 -27.86 -8.30
C GLY A 122 -6.08 -28.08 -9.79
N LEU A 123 -6.50 -27.05 -10.55
CA LEU A 123 -6.74 -27.11 -12.00
C LEU A 123 -5.71 -26.34 -12.85
N VAL A 124 -4.76 -25.63 -12.23
CA VAL A 124 -3.62 -25.03 -12.94
C VAL A 124 -2.34 -25.53 -12.29
N GLY A 125 -1.92 -26.70 -12.75
CA GLY A 125 -0.70 -27.37 -12.35
C GLY A 125 0.57 -26.56 -12.62
N GLU A 126 1.57 -26.89 -11.80
CA GLU A 126 2.99 -26.52 -11.83
C GLU A 126 3.42 -25.12 -11.36
N LYS A 127 3.83 -25.10 -10.08
CA LYS A 127 5.01 -24.40 -9.55
C LYS A 127 5.13 -22.92 -9.87
N ALA A 128 4.32 -22.10 -9.21
CA ALA A 128 4.78 -20.75 -8.85
C ALA A 128 5.75 -20.85 -7.66
N GLN A 129 6.97 -21.34 -7.90
CA GLN A 129 8.10 -20.87 -7.10
C GLN A 129 8.08 -19.34 -7.22
N VAL A 130 8.26 -18.64 -6.10
CA VAL A 130 8.53 -17.20 -6.14
C VAL A 130 9.90 -17.05 -6.80
N VAL A 131 9.91 -17.03 -8.14
CA VAL A 131 11.10 -16.85 -8.95
C VAL A 131 11.56 -15.42 -8.69
N SER A 132 12.77 -15.27 -8.12
CA SER A 132 13.34 -13.96 -7.85
C SER A 132 13.39 -13.11 -9.13
N ASN A 133 13.39 -11.78 -9.02
CA ASN A 133 13.51 -10.92 -10.20
C ASN A 133 14.76 -11.25 -11.04
N GLU A 134 15.85 -11.67 -10.39
CA GLU A 134 17.05 -12.17 -11.07
C GLU A 134 16.80 -13.45 -11.87
N ASP A 135 16.11 -14.42 -11.27
CA ASP A 135 15.81 -15.69 -11.93
C ASP A 135 14.83 -15.51 -13.10
N ARG A 136 13.91 -14.52 -13.01
CA ARG A 136 13.05 -14.12 -14.14
C ARG A 136 13.86 -13.50 -15.28
N ILE A 137 14.84 -12.65 -14.96
CA ILE A 137 15.74 -12.05 -15.96
C ILE A 137 16.61 -13.14 -16.62
N LYS A 138 17.17 -14.08 -15.84
CA LYS A 138 17.95 -15.22 -16.36
C LYS A 138 17.11 -16.11 -17.27
N ALA A 139 15.86 -16.41 -16.88
CA ALA A 139 14.95 -17.21 -17.70
C ALA A 139 14.62 -16.52 -19.04
N GLU A 140 14.40 -15.21 -19.03
CA GLU A 140 14.12 -14.46 -20.25
C GLU A 140 15.33 -14.37 -21.18
N ILE A 141 16.54 -14.18 -20.62
CA ILE A 141 17.80 -14.26 -21.38
C ILE A 141 17.94 -15.64 -22.03
N ALA A 142 17.69 -16.71 -21.29
CA ALA A 142 17.78 -18.07 -21.81
C ALA A 142 16.79 -18.31 -22.95
N ARG A 143 15.54 -17.84 -22.81
CA ARG A 143 14.51 -17.92 -23.85
C ARG A 143 14.91 -17.17 -25.11
N LEU A 144 15.30 -15.89 -24.98
CA LEU A 144 15.69 -15.07 -26.13
C LEU A 144 16.99 -15.58 -26.77
N SER A 145 17.92 -16.13 -25.99
CA SER A 145 19.15 -16.71 -26.54
C SER A 145 18.91 -18.03 -27.28
N ALA A 146 17.76 -18.67 -27.09
CA ALA A 146 17.38 -19.94 -27.72
C ALA A 146 16.62 -19.77 -29.05
N VAL A 147 16.12 -18.58 -29.37
CA VAL A 147 15.37 -18.36 -30.61
C VAL A 147 16.29 -18.14 -31.83
N PRO A 148 15.87 -18.54 -33.05
CA PRO A 148 16.65 -18.32 -34.26
C PRO A 148 17.01 -16.85 -34.51
N ALA A 149 16.12 -15.94 -34.11
CA ALA A 149 16.37 -14.50 -34.19
C ALA A 149 17.67 -14.09 -33.47
N TYR A 150 18.00 -14.70 -32.33
CA TYR A 150 19.25 -14.39 -31.63
C TYR A 150 20.47 -15.09 -32.24
N MET A 151 20.31 -16.31 -32.77
CA MET A 151 21.45 -17.11 -33.25
C MET A 151 21.85 -16.84 -34.70
N GLN A 152 20.92 -16.36 -35.53
CA GLN A 152 21.13 -16.19 -36.97
C GLN A 152 21.28 -14.71 -37.32
N ALA A 153 22.50 -14.30 -37.69
CA ALA A 153 22.78 -12.92 -38.10
C ALA A 153 21.96 -12.44 -39.30
N SER A 154 21.46 -13.36 -40.13
CA SER A 154 20.61 -13.06 -41.28
C SER A 154 19.12 -12.94 -40.95
N HIS A 155 18.72 -13.13 -39.68
CA HIS A 155 17.31 -13.04 -39.29
C HIS A 155 16.88 -11.56 -39.26
N PRO A 156 15.68 -11.20 -39.79
CA PRO A 156 15.22 -9.81 -39.81
C PRO A 156 15.22 -9.13 -38.43
N ASP A 157 14.89 -9.91 -37.38
CA ASP A 157 14.84 -9.45 -36.00
C ASP A 157 16.13 -9.71 -35.19
N HIS A 158 17.27 -9.96 -35.86
CA HIS A 158 18.51 -10.31 -35.15
C HIS A 158 19.00 -9.18 -34.25
N ASP A 159 19.18 -8.00 -34.81
CA ASP A 159 19.71 -6.84 -34.10
C ASP A 159 18.82 -6.45 -32.91
N SER A 160 17.50 -6.48 -33.10
CA SER A 160 16.55 -6.14 -32.05
C SER A 160 16.58 -7.16 -30.90
N THR A 161 16.70 -8.46 -31.21
CA THR A 161 16.78 -9.53 -30.21
C THR A 161 18.10 -9.48 -29.44
N VAL A 162 19.22 -9.21 -30.12
CA VAL A 162 20.54 -9.04 -29.47
C VAL A 162 20.54 -7.84 -28.52
N GLN A 163 19.97 -6.70 -28.91
CA GLN A 163 19.85 -5.54 -28.04
C GLN A 163 18.95 -5.78 -26.82
N GLN A 164 17.89 -6.58 -26.97
CA GLN A 164 17.06 -6.97 -25.83
C GLN A 164 17.83 -7.83 -24.83
N VAL A 165 18.56 -8.85 -25.30
CA VAL A 165 19.40 -9.69 -24.45
C VAL A 165 20.49 -8.86 -23.76
N TYR A 166 21.10 -7.91 -24.47
CA TYR A 166 22.12 -7.01 -23.92
C TYR A 166 21.59 -6.16 -22.76
N ARG A 167 20.41 -5.52 -22.92
CA ARG A 167 19.77 -4.74 -21.85
C ARG A 167 19.42 -5.60 -20.63
N LEU A 168 18.92 -6.81 -20.85
CA LEU A 168 18.61 -7.74 -19.76
C LEU A 168 19.87 -8.15 -18.99
N ARG A 169 21.01 -8.34 -19.68
CA ARG A 169 22.30 -8.63 -19.03
C ARG A 169 22.83 -7.44 -18.23
N LYS A 170 22.76 -6.22 -18.76
CA LYS A 170 23.15 -5.00 -18.01
C LYS A 170 22.37 -4.88 -16.70
N ARG A 171 21.05 -5.06 -16.76
CA ARG A 171 20.17 -5.04 -15.59
C ARG A 171 20.49 -6.15 -14.58
N LEU A 172 20.96 -7.31 -15.04
CA LEU A 172 21.36 -8.43 -14.18
C LEU A 172 22.67 -8.15 -13.43
N PHE A 173 23.61 -7.43 -14.06
CA PHE A 173 24.94 -7.15 -13.49
C PHE A 173 25.06 -5.74 -12.87
N GLY A 174 24.01 -4.92 -12.91
CA GLY A 174 23.99 -3.59 -12.31
C GLY A 174 24.83 -2.56 -13.07
N GLU A 175 25.02 -2.74 -14.38
CA GLU A 175 25.82 -1.86 -15.25
C GLU A 175 24.96 -0.81 -16.00
N ASP A 176 24.01 -0.19 -15.28
CA ASP A 176 23.24 0.96 -15.75
C ASP A 176 23.93 2.28 -15.39
#